data_AF-A0A7C3M5F5-F1
#
_entry.id   AF-A0A7C3M5F5-F1
#
_cell.length_a   1.000
_cell.length_b   1.000
_cell.length_c   1.000
_cell.angle_alpha   90.00
_cell.angle_beta   90.00
_cell.angle_gamma   90.00
#
_symmetry.space_group_name_H-M   'P 1'
#
loop_
_entity.id
_entity.type
_entity.pdbx_description
1 polymer ?
#
loop_
_entity_poly.entity_id
_entity_poly.type
_entity_poly.pdbx_seq_one_letter_code
_entity_poly.pdbx_strand_id
1 'polypeptide(L)'
;YRIEEQNDHLCLSREPIRRFEELDIENVPSMIIQKYDNIAQIVNILIEIKKENPTVEPDDIAIITLTDKIPYEYIDKLGYKILEELGWEINRGFDSRQKVKEQLFVSNQNHIKGLEFPFVICFTPKIKNNIRYRNSLYTMLTRSFIQSYLLVSDDQGIDIQKDGLQIINAERCIKTIEPTNKEKEDINKTIIELQKEVHISYKDFLTKIFNDLKIDTPCRKKFEKSLIDAEIEKFDKEATIDFIETNKRFFCK
;
A
#
# COMPACT_ATOMS: atom_id res chain seq x y z
N TYR A 1 -14.39 -20.13 -1.02
CA TYR A 1 -15.27 -19.02 -1.42
C TYR A 1 -16.59 -19.61 -1.89
N ARG A 2 -17.71 -18.97 -1.57
CA ARG A 2 -19.02 -19.25 -2.17
C ARG A 2 -19.19 -18.28 -3.34
N ILE A 3 -19.78 -18.78 -4.42
CA ILE A 3 -20.04 -18.02 -5.63
C ILE A 3 -21.53 -18.14 -5.89
N GLU A 4 -22.21 -17.00 -5.95
CA GLU A 4 -23.63 -16.91 -6.29
C GLU A 4 -23.78 -16.11 -7.58
N GLU A 5 -24.42 -16.73 -8.57
CA GLU A 5 -24.78 -16.09 -9.82
C GLU A 5 -26.11 -15.36 -9.65
N GLN A 6 -26.10 -14.05 -9.87
CA GLN A 6 -27.30 -13.23 -10.02
C GLN A 6 -27.29 -12.69 -11.45
N ASN A 7 -28.40 -12.72 -12.18
CA ASN A 7 -28.50 -12.47 -13.64
C ASN A 7 -27.31 -11.75 -14.34
N ASP A 8 -26.92 -10.55 -13.88
CA ASP A 8 -25.87 -9.72 -14.49
C ASP A 8 -24.55 -9.62 -13.70
N HIS A 9 -24.42 -10.32 -12.56
CA HIS A 9 -23.24 -10.24 -11.69
C HIS A 9 -23.00 -11.50 -10.83
N LEU A 10 -21.74 -11.71 -10.46
CA LEU A 10 -21.28 -12.72 -9.52
C LEU A 10 -21.09 -12.09 -8.14
N CYS A 11 -21.61 -12.76 -7.11
CA CYS A 11 -21.35 -12.45 -5.71
C CYS A 11 -20.33 -13.45 -5.15
N LEU A 12 -19.14 -12.96 -4.80
CA LEU A 12 -18.06 -13.75 -4.20
C LEU A 12 -18.04 -13.51 -2.69
N SER A 13 -18.33 -14.53 -1.90
CA SER A 13 -18.33 -14.44 -0.44
C SER A 13 -17.47 -15.54 0.20
N ARG A 14 -17.15 -15.37 1.48
CA ARG A 14 -16.49 -16.38 2.30
C ARG A 14 -17.04 -16.33 3.71
N GLU A 15 -17.00 -17.47 4.39
CA GLU A 15 -17.32 -17.49 5.82
C GLU A 15 -16.35 -16.57 6.59
N PRO A 16 -16.86 -15.72 7.50
CA PRO A 16 -16.02 -14.92 8.37
C PRO A 16 -15.10 -15.80 9.20
N ILE A 17 -13.82 -15.44 9.28
CA ILE A 17 -12.89 -16.10 10.20
C ILE A 17 -13.11 -15.47 11.58
N ARG A 18 -13.75 -16.19 12.50
CA ARG A 18 -13.84 -15.78 13.91
C ARG A 18 -12.47 -15.96 14.55
N ARG A 19 -11.67 -14.89 14.61
CA ARG A 19 -10.36 -14.87 15.28
C ARG A 19 -10.47 -14.55 16.77
N PHE A 20 -11.52 -13.86 17.18
CA PHE A 20 -11.76 -13.44 18.55
C PHE A 20 -13.22 -13.77 18.88
N GLU A 21 -13.45 -14.61 19.88
CA GLU A 21 -14.81 -15.00 20.31
C GLU A 21 -15.48 -13.91 21.16
N GLU A 22 -14.69 -12.99 21.74
CA GLU A 22 -15.13 -12.02 22.74
C GLU A 22 -15.25 -10.57 22.22
N LEU A 23 -14.77 -10.29 21.00
CA LEU A 23 -14.82 -8.94 20.43
C LEU A 23 -16.09 -8.77 19.57
N ASP A 24 -17.01 -7.90 20.00
CA ASP A 24 -18.17 -7.48 19.20
C ASP A 24 -17.74 -6.49 18.10
N ILE A 25 -17.06 -7.01 17.08
CA ILE A 25 -16.61 -6.27 15.90
C ILE A 25 -17.60 -6.36 14.74
N GLU A 26 -18.79 -6.96 14.92
CA GLU A 26 -19.73 -7.18 13.82
C GLU A 26 -20.23 -5.87 13.19
N ASN A 27 -20.31 -4.81 14.00
CA ASN A 27 -20.77 -3.47 13.61
C ASN A 27 -19.64 -2.45 13.40
N VAL A 28 -18.37 -2.84 13.63
CA VAL A 28 -17.23 -1.96 13.38
C VAL A 28 -16.82 -2.09 11.91
N PRO A 29 -16.76 -1.01 11.12
CA PRO A 29 -16.32 -1.10 9.75
C PRO A 29 -14.84 -1.51 9.73
N SER A 30 -14.54 -2.69 9.17
CA SER A 30 -13.17 -3.22 9.10
C SER A 30 -12.20 -2.36 8.28
N MET A 31 -12.73 -1.49 7.42
CA MET A 31 -11.95 -0.58 6.58
C MET A 31 -12.67 0.76 6.44
N ILE A 32 -11.89 1.84 6.49
CA ILE A 32 -12.32 3.22 6.27
C ILE A 32 -11.43 3.82 5.17
N ILE A 33 -12.04 4.46 4.17
CA ILE A 33 -11.33 5.12 3.07
C ILE A 33 -11.65 6.62 3.11
N GLN A 34 -10.62 7.46 3.18
CA GLN A 34 -10.77 8.91 3.24
C GLN A 34 -9.72 9.60 2.37
N LYS A 35 -10.01 10.83 1.94
CA LYS A 35 -9.01 11.71 1.35
C LYS A 35 -7.96 12.08 2.41
N TYR A 36 -6.70 12.20 2.01
CA TYR A 36 -5.61 12.66 2.87
C TYR A 36 -5.28 14.13 2.59
N ASP A 37 -5.53 15.02 3.55
CA ASP A 37 -5.19 16.44 3.40
C ASP A 37 -3.89 16.81 4.11
N ASN A 38 -3.72 16.38 5.37
CA ASN A 38 -2.58 16.76 6.20
C ASN A 38 -2.42 15.87 7.44
N ILE A 39 -1.30 16.07 8.16
CA ILE A 39 -0.93 15.33 9.37
C ILE A 39 -2.01 15.39 10.46
N ALA A 40 -2.73 16.50 10.58
CA ALA A 40 -3.76 16.64 11.63
C ALA A 40 -4.88 15.60 11.48
N GLN A 41 -5.17 15.16 10.25
CA GLN A 41 -6.15 14.10 10.03
C GLN A 41 -5.71 12.76 10.63
N ILE A 42 -4.43 12.41 10.49
CA ILE A 42 -3.88 11.20 11.12
C ILE A 42 -4.03 11.30 12.64
N VAL A 43 -3.71 12.46 13.21
CA VAL A 43 -3.83 12.69 14.66
C VAL A 43 -5.29 12.64 15.12
N ASN A 44 -6.23 13.19 14.36
CA ASN A 44 -7.66 13.09 14.65
C ASN A 44 -8.14 11.64 14.67
N ILE A 45 -7.70 10.81 13.70
CA ILE A 45 -8.01 9.38 13.68
C ILE A 45 -7.47 8.69 14.94
N LEU A 46 -6.24 9.01 15.38
CA LEU A 46 -5.68 8.45 16.61
C LEU A 46 -6.48 8.86 17.85
N ILE A 47 -6.95 10.12 17.91
CA ILE A 47 -7.82 10.61 18.99
C ILE A 47 -9.15 9.85 18.98
N GLU A 48 -9.75 9.63 17.82
CA GLU A 48 -10.99 8.86 17.68
C GLU A 48 -10.80 7.40 18.12
N ILE A 49 -9.74 6.72 17.66
CA ILE A 49 -9.42 5.36 18.09
C ILE A 49 -9.29 5.29 19.62
N LYS A 50 -8.55 6.21 20.24
CA LYS A 50 -8.38 6.28 21.71
C LYS A 50 -9.67 6.55 22.46
N LYS A 51 -10.53 7.41 21.90
CA LYS A 51 -11.84 7.73 22.49
C LYS A 51 -12.79 6.53 22.43
N GLU A 52 -12.81 5.81 21.31
CA GLU A 52 -13.67 4.64 21.11
C GLU A 52 -13.14 3.38 21.79
N ASN A 53 -11.82 3.31 22.02
CA ASN A 53 -11.14 2.17 22.62
C ASN A 53 -10.26 2.64 23.80
N PRO A 54 -10.81 2.83 25.01
CA PRO A 54 -10.09 3.41 26.14
C PRO A 54 -8.85 2.63 26.61
N THR A 55 -8.77 1.35 26.26
CA THR A 55 -7.64 0.46 26.60
C THR A 55 -6.57 0.42 25.52
N VAL A 56 -6.70 1.18 24.43
CA VAL A 56 -5.73 1.16 23.34
C VAL A 56 -4.40 1.76 23.80
N GLU A 57 -3.31 1.04 23.53
CA GLU A 57 -1.94 1.48 23.78
C GLU A 57 -1.30 1.96 22.47
N PRO A 58 -0.25 2.80 22.51
CA PRO A 58 0.39 3.30 21.29
C PRO A 58 0.87 2.16 20.36
N ASP A 59 1.39 1.07 20.91
CA ASP A 59 1.91 -0.08 20.17
C ASP A 59 0.83 -1.01 19.58
N ASP A 60 -0.44 -0.72 19.84
CA ASP A 60 -1.60 -1.30 19.14
C ASP A 60 -1.85 -0.68 17.76
N ILE A 61 -1.15 0.42 17.44
CA ILE A 61 -1.42 1.20 16.24
C ILE A 61 -0.16 1.28 15.37
N ALA A 62 -0.34 1.04 14.06
CA ALA A 62 0.69 1.29 13.06
C ALA A 62 0.27 2.35 12.05
N ILE A 63 1.13 3.35 11.82
CA ILE A 63 1.04 4.26 10.67
C ILE A 63 2.02 3.79 9.61
N ILE A 64 1.53 3.54 8.40
CA ILE A 64 2.34 2.98 7.33
C ILE A 64 2.13 3.76 6.04
N THR A 65 3.22 4.13 5.38
CA THR A 65 3.15 4.74 4.06
C THR A 65 3.32 3.73 2.92
N LEU A 66 2.74 4.05 1.75
CA LEU A 66 3.05 3.43 0.46
C LEU A 66 3.97 4.30 -0.41
N THR A 67 4.98 4.92 0.19
CA THR A 67 6.12 5.50 -0.57
C THR A 67 7.43 4.82 -0.18
N ASP A 68 8.32 4.69 -1.16
CA ASP A 68 9.67 4.17 -0.95
C ASP A 68 10.53 5.12 -0.12
N LYS A 69 10.25 6.43 -0.18
CA LYS A 69 10.96 7.47 0.57
C LYS A 69 9.94 8.34 1.29
N ILE A 70 9.81 8.15 2.60
CA ILE A 70 9.18 9.18 3.43
C ILE A 70 10.24 10.22 3.74
N PRO A 71 9.99 11.52 3.53
CA PRO A 71 10.89 12.54 4.04
C PRO A 71 11.01 12.39 5.56
N TYR A 72 12.23 12.26 6.10
CA TYR A 72 12.45 12.18 7.55
C TYR A 72 11.77 13.34 8.28
N GLU A 73 11.81 14.54 7.69
CA GLU A 73 11.12 15.73 8.19
C GLU A 73 9.60 15.53 8.35
N TYR A 74 8.96 14.76 7.48
CA TYR A 74 7.53 14.45 7.60
C TYR A 74 7.27 13.54 8.81
N ILE A 75 8.11 12.52 9.01
CA ILE A 75 8.02 11.64 10.18
C ILE A 75 8.28 12.41 11.47
N ASP A 76 9.27 13.31 11.47
CA ASP A 76 9.58 14.15 12.63
C ASP A 76 8.41 15.07 12.99
N LYS A 77 7.80 15.72 11.99
CA LYS A 77 6.60 16.57 12.17
C LYS A 77 5.40 15.76 12.69
N LEU A 78 5.17 14.58 12.12
CA LEU A 78 4.11 13.66 12.55
C LEU A 78 4.33 13.24 14.00
N GLY A 79 5.55 12.81 14.34
CA GLY A 79 5.93 12.39 15.69
C GLY A 79 5.77 13.50 16.71
N TYR A 80 6.22 14.72 16.40
CA TYR A 80 6.02 15.89 17.26
C TYR A 80 4.52 16.14 17.51
N LYS A 81 3.69 16.09 16.46
CA LYS A 81 2.26 16.39 16.62
C LYS A 81 1.52 15.30 17.41
N ILE A 82 1.88 14.04 17.23
CA ILE A 82 1.36 12.92 18.04
C ILE A 82 1.76 13.07 19.50
N LEU A 83 3.02 13.43 19.77
CA LEU A 83 3.51 13.66 21.13
C LEU A 83 2.78 14.82 21.80
N GLU A 84 2.60 15.93 21.09
CA GLU A 84 1.92 17.14 21.59
C GLU A 84 0.45 16.88 21.95
N GLU A 85 -0.29 16.14 21.12
CA GLU A 85 -1.74 15.96 21.27
C GLU A 85 -2.12 14.73 22.12
N LEU A 86 -1.31 13.67 22.09
CA LEU A 86 -1.63 12.38 22.72
C LEU A 86 -0.63 11.96 23.81
N GLY A 87 0.53 12.61 23.90
CA GLY A 87 1.63 12.20 24.78
C GLY A 87 2.32 10.91 24.33
N TRP A 88 2.12 10.48 23.09
CA TRP A 88 2.65 9.21 22.58
C TRP A 88 3.96 9.42 21.82
N GLU A 89 4.96 8.63 22.15
CA GLU A 89 6.21 8.55 21.38
C GLU A 89 6.02 7.68 20.13
N ILE A 90 6.82 7.92 19.11
CA ILE A 90 6.83 7.10 17.90
C ILE A 90 8.06 6.19 17.85
N ASN A 91 7.82 4.95 17.45
CA ASN A 91 8.85 4.01 17.06
C ASN A 91 9.03 4.08 15.53
N ARG A 92 10.23 4.47 15.11
CA ARG A 92 10.64 4.47 13.69
C ARG A 92 10.93 3.05 13.23
N GLY A 93 9.96 2.40 12.62
CA GLY A 93 10.06 1.00 12.17
C GLY A 93 11.13 0.74 11.11
N PHE A 94 11.62 1.78 10.44
CA PHE A 94 12.78 1.69 9.54
C PHE A 94 14.12 1.51 10.27
N ASP A 95 14.21 1.95 11.53
CA ASP A 95 15.41 1.83 12.37
C ASP A 95 15.35 0.56 13.24
N SER A 96 14.22 0.32 13.89
CA SER A 96 14.05 -0.76 14.88
C SER A 96 13.64 -2.11 14.28
N ARG A 97 12.87 -2.10 13.17
CA ARG A 97 12.21 -3.27 12.53
C ARG A 97 11.37 -4.14 13.46
N GLN A 98 11.07 -3.65 14.66
CA GLN A 98 10.36 -4.37 15.71
C GLN A 98 9.42 -3.43 16.43
N LYS A 99 8.39 -3.97 17.07
CA LYS A 99 7.53 -3.20 17.97
C LYS A 99 8.34 -2.79 19.21
N VAL A 100 8.06 -1.60 19.71
CA VAL A 100 8.58 -1.10 20.99
C VAL A 100 7.35 -0.77 21.82
N LYS A 101 7.30 -1.33 23.03
CA LYS A 101 6.17 -1.14 23.94
C LYS A 101 5.95 0.35 24.22
N GLU A 102 4.70 0.77 24.36
CA GLU A 102 4.32 2.16 24.67
C GLU A 102 4.71 3.18 23.57
N GLN A 103 5.06 2.70 22.36
CA GLN A 103 5.41 3.55 21.22
C GLN A 103 4.60 3.20 19.97
N LEU A 104 4.08 4.23 19.31
CA LEU A 104 3.31 4.10 18.07
C LEU A 104 4.23 3.74 16.91
N PHE A 105 3.91 2.67 16.18
CA PHE A 105 4.77 2.18 15.11
C PHE A 105 4.60 3.00 13.82
N VAL A 106 5.68 3.57 13.29
CA VAL A 106 5.66 4.33 12.04
C VAL A 106 6.67 3.78 11.03
N SER A 107 6.22 3.37 9.84
CA SER A 107 7.08 2.74 8.83
C SER A 107 6.63 2.98 7.39
N ASN A 108 7.44 2.55 6.43
CA ASN A 108 7.03 2.28 5.06
C ASN A 108 6.65 0.79 4.86
N GLN A 109 6.13 0.49 3.68
CA GLN A 109 5.75 -0.86 3.21
C GLN A 109 6.83 -1.95 3.39
N ASN A 110 8.12 -1.59 3.46
CA ASN A 110 9.22 -2.56 3.41
C ASN A 110 9.47 -3.27 4.75
N HIS A 111 9.10 -2.67 5.88
CA HIS A 111 9.48 -3.17 7.22
C HIS A 111 8.29 -3.63 8.09
N ILE A 112 7.12 -3.85 7.49
CA ILE A 112 5.90 -4.28 8.21
C ILE A 112 5.63 -5.80 8.14
N LYS A 113 6.36 -6.54 7.28
CA LYS A 113 6.09 -7.97 7.04
C LYS A 113 6.27 -8.78 8.32
N GLY A 114 5.22 -9.51 8.71
CA GLY A 114 5.21 -10.35 9.91
C GLY A 114 4.76 -9.65 11.19
N LEU A 115 4.47 -8.34 11.13
CA LEU A 115 3.84 -7.61 12.23
C LEU A 115 2.32 -7.52 11.98
N GLU A 116 1.53 -7.56 13.05
CA GLU A 116 0.09 -7.35 13.04
C GLU A 116 -0.28 -6.38 14.15
N PHE A 117 -1.31 -5.55 13.96
CA PHE A 117 -1.74 -4.50 14.87
C PHE A 117 -3.27 -4.49 14.97
N PRO A 118 -3.86 -4.16 16.14
CA PRO A 118 -5.29 -3.87 16.21
C PRO A 118 -5.74 -2.84 15.17
N PHE A 119 -4.99 -1.74 15.03
CA PHE A 119 -5.33 -0.65 14.11
C PHE A 119 -4.18 -0.33 13.16
N VAL A 120 -4.52 -0.05 11.90
CA VAL A 120 -3.54 0.34 10.89
C VAL A 120 -4.04 1.57 10.13
N ILE A 121 -3.21 2.61 10.07
CA ILE A 121 -3.44 3.81 9.26
C ILE A 121 -2.46 3.78 8.08
N CYS A 122 -2.96 3.47 6.90
CA CYS A 122 -2.20 3.52 5.65
C CYS A 122 -2.42 4.88 4.99
N PHE A 123 -1.33 5.54 4.56
CA PHE A 123 -1.46 6.73 3.70
C PHE A 123 -0.62 6.61 2.43
N THR A 124 -1.18 7.10 1.33
CA THR A 124 -0.57 7.01 0.00
C THR A 124 -0.88 8.26 -0.84
N PRO A 125 0.06 8.73 -1.69
CA PRO A 125 -0.20 9.88 -2.54
C PRO A 125 -1.35 9.64 -3.53
N LYS A 126 -1.44 8.45 -4.12
CA LYS A 126 -2.47 8.09 -5.10
C LYS A 126 -2.65 6.58 -5.17
N ILE A 127 -3.82 6.13 -5.62
CA ILE A 127 -4.03 4.72 -5.98
C ILE A 127 -3.46 4.45 -7.37
N LYS A 128 -2.60 3.43 -7.49
CA LYS A 128 -1.97 3.07 -8.76
C LYS A 128 -2.50 1.75 -9.29
N ASN A 129 -2.70 1.68 -10.60
CA ASN A 129 -3.13 0.46 -11.28
C ASN A 129 -1.95 -0.43 -11.71
N ASN A 130 -1.07 -0.78 -10.77
CA ASN A 130 -0.04 -1.79 -11.00
C ASN A 130 -0.02 -2.82 -9.87
N ILE A 131 0.40 -4.04 -10.20
CA ILE A 131 0.24 -5.19 -9.32
C ILE A 131 1.20 -5.16 -8.13
N ARG A 132 2.42 -4.63 -8.29
CA ARG A 132 3.34 -4.47 -7.16
C ARG A 132 2.75 -3.52 -6.12
N TYR A 133 2.22 -2.37 -6.56
CA TYR A 133 1.53 -1.43 -5.69
C TYR A 133 0.31 -2.05 -5.02
N ARG A 134 -0.56 -2.74 -5.78
CA ARG A 134 -1.75 -3.41 -5.23
C ARG A 134 -1.38 -4.46 -4.19
N ASN A 135 -0.32 -5.24 -4.42
CA ASN A 135 0.18 -6.24 -3.48
C ASN A 135 0.71 -5.59 -2.20
N SER A 136 1.44 -4.47 -2.31
CA SER A 136 1.86 -3.68 -1.15
C SER A 136 0.67 -3.15 -0.36
N LEU A 137 -0.29 -2.53 -1.06
CA LEU A 137 -1.51 -2.00 -0.45
C LEU A 137 -2.30 -3.08 0.28
N TYR A 138 -2.53 -4.23 -0.37
CA TYR A 138 -3.14 -5.39 0.25
C TYR A 138 -2.35 -5.86 1.48
N THR A 139 -1.02 -5.99 1.35
CA THR A 139 -0.14 -6.46 2.43
C THR A 139 -0.21 -5.55 3.65
N MET A 140 -0.39 -4.25 3.45
CA MET A 140 -0.45 -3.25 4.52
C MET A 140 -1.82 -3.19 5.18
N LEU A 141 -2.89 -3.11 4.39
CA LEU A 141 -4.27 -3.03 4.89
C LEU A 141 -4.70 -4.30 5.63
N THR A 142 -4.07 -5.43 5.35
CA THR A 142 -4.32 -6.71 6.03
C THR A 142 -3.47 -6.93 7.29
N ARG A 143 -2.65 -5.94 7.69
CA ARG A 143 -1.92 -5.97 8.97
C ARG A 143 -2.82 -5.65 10.17
N SER A 144 -3.98 -5.06 9.90
CA SER A 144 -4.99 -4.81 10.92
C SER A 144 -5.85 -6.03 11.15
N PHE A 145 -6.17 -6.30 12.42
CA PHE A 145 -7.16 -7.31 12.78
C PHE A 145 -8.45 -6.74 13.37
N ILE A 146 -8.55 -5.42 13.63
CA ILE A 146 -9.80 -4.74 14.00
C ILE A 146 -10.23 -3.79 12.87
N GLN A 147 -9.43 -2.77 12.58
CA GLN A 147 -9.80 -1.74 11.61
C GLN A 147 -8.61 -1.12 10.87
N SER A 148 -8.77 -0.94 9.56
CA SER A 148 -7.79 -0.31 8.68
C SER A 148 -8.29 1.02 8.12
N TYR A 149 -7.46 2.04 8.12
CA TYR A 149 -7.71 3.32 7.49
C TYR A 149 -6.84 3.45 6.23
N LEU A 150 -7.42 3.88 5.13
CA LEU A 150 -6.72 4.21 3.89
C LEU A 150 -6.92 5.70 3.58
N LEU A 151 -5.84 6.46 3.70
CA LEU A 151 -5.80 7.89 3.41
C LEU A 151 -5.12 8.12 2.07
N VAL A 152 -5.78 8.82 1.14
CA VAL A 152 -5.27 9.03 -0.23
C VAL A 152 -5.24 10.52 -0.58
N SER A 153 -4.07 11.05 -0.96
CA SER A 153 -3.92 12.50 -1.24
C SER A 153 -4.64 12.93 -2.52
N ASP A 154 -4.37 12.21 -3.61
CA ASP A 154 -5.06 12.31 -4.89
C ASP A 154 -6.18 11.28 -4.91
N ASP A 155 -7.38 11.73 -4.57
CA ASP A 155 -8.58 10.92 -4.48
C ASP A 155 -9.27 10.69 -5.83
N GLN A 156 -8.63 11.06 -6.95
CA GLN A 156 -9.16 10.75 -8.28
C GLN A 156 -9.32 9.24 -8.47
N GLY A 157 -10.55 8.83 -8.78
CA GLY A 157 -10.90 7.43 -9.01
C GLY A 157 -11.07 6.60 -7.74
N ILE A 158 -10.99 7.21 -6.54
CA ILE A 158 -11.19 6.48 -5.27
C ILE A 158 -12.63 5.98 -5.07
N ASP A 159 -13.58 6.60 -5.76
CA ASP A 159 -15.00 6.33 -5.59
C ASP A 159 -15.34 4.88 -5.93
N ILE A 160 -14.68 4.29 -6.93
CA ILE A 160 -14.84 2.86 -7.26
C ILE A 160 -14.47 1.98 -6.06
N GLN A 161 -13.43 2.32 -5.30
CA GLN A 161 -13.06 1.56 -4.10
C GLN A 161 -14.02 1.82 -2.94
N LYS A 162 -14.54 3.05 -2.79
CA LYS A 162 -15.57 3.37 -1.79
C LYS A 162 -16.87 2.62 -2.05
N ASP A 163 -17.34 2.61 -3.30
CA ASP A 163 -18.55 1.91 -3.72
C ASP A 163 -18.40 0.39 -3.50
N GLY A 164 -17.27 -0.18 -3.91
CA GLY A 164 -16.96 -1.59 -3.65
C GLY A 164 -16.95 -1.93 -2.15
N LEU A 165 -16.38 -1.05 -1.31
CA LEU A 165 -16.38 -1.22 0.14
C LEU A 165 -17.79 -1.13 0.74
N GLN A 166 -18.63 -0.21 0.24
CA GLN A 166 -20.03 -0.11 0.67
C GLN A 166 -20.81 -1.40 0.36
N ILE A 167 -20.63 -1.96 -0.84
CA ILE A 167 -21.22 -3.25 -1.23
C ILE A 167 -20.75 -4.36 -0.28
N ILE A 168 -19.45 -4.45 0.00
CA ILE A 168 -18.91 -5.45 0.92
C ILE A 168 -19.50 -5.32 2.33
N ASN A 169 -19.66 -4.09 2.83
CA ASN A 169 -20.21 -3.85 4.15
C ASN A 169 -21.70 -4.18 4.24
N ALA A 170 -22.48 -3.85 3.20
CA ALA A 170 -23.92 -4.08 3.17
C ALA A 170 -24.28 -5.54 2.86
N GLU A 171 -23.58 -6.18 1.94
CA GLU A 171 -23.96 -7.48 1.35
C GLU A 171 -23.00 -8.61 1.71
N ARG A 172 -21.89 -8.31 2.38
CA ARG A 172 -20.85 -9.29 2.78
C ARG A 172 -20.28 -10.09 1.61
N CYS A 173 -20.31 -9.52 0.40
CA CYS A 173 -19.77 -10.12 -0.81
C CYS A 173 -19.03 -9.10 -1.67
N ILE A 174 -18.17 -9.59 -2.55
CA ILE A 174 -17.60 -8.82 -3.65
C ILE A 174 -18.50 -9.05 -4.86
N LYS A 175 -19.10 -7.97 -5.37
CA LYS A 175 -19.81 -7.99 -6.65
C LYS A 175 -18.85 -7.83 -7.82
N THR A 176 -18.97 -8.69 -8.80
CA THR A 176 -18.16 -8.63 -10.03
C THR A 176 -18.95 -9.19 -11.21
N ILE A 177 -18.38 -9.17 -12.41
CA ILE A 177 -18.97 -9.79 -13.60
C ILE A 177 -18.04 -10.90 -14.08
N GLU A 178 -18.61 -11.93 -14.70
CA GLU A 178 -17.77 -12.96 -15.31
C GLU A 178 -17.01 -12.34 -16.52
N PRO A 179 -15.68 -12.45 -16.57
CA PRO A 179 -14.93 -11.95 -17.71
C PRO A 179 -15.29 -12.73 -18.99
N THR A 180 -15.31 -12.03 -20.11
CA THR A 180 -15.46 -12.64 -21.44
C THR A 180 -14.30 -13.57 -21.76
N ASN A 181 -14.46 -14.46 -22.75
CA ASN A 181 -13.39 -15.37 -23.17
C ASN A 181 -12.10 -14.63 -23.56
N LYS A 182 -12.23 -13.47 -24.23
CA LYS A 182 -11.09 -12.63 -24.59
C LYS A 182 -10.39 -12.06 -23.34
N GLU A 183 -11.16 -11.53 -22.39
CA GLU A 183 -10.58 -11.03 -21.13
C GLU A 183 -9.93 -12.16 -20.32
N LYS A 184 -10.50 -13.37 -20.30
CA LYS A 184 -9.88 -14.54 -19.68
C LYS A 184 -8.51 -14.87 -20.30
N GLU A 185 -8.40 -14.82 -21.63
CA GLU A 185 -7.11 -15.01 -22.32
C GLU A 185 -6.09 -13.92 -21.94
N ASP A 186 -6.50 -12.66 -21.92
CA ASP A 186 -5.63 -11.54 -21.57
C ASP A 186 -5.20 -11.58 -20.10
N ILE A 187 -6.11 -11.94 -19.18
CA ILE A 187 -5.81 -12.18 -17.76
C ILE A 187 -4.77 -13.31 -17.63
N ASN A 188 -4.94 -14.43 -18.35
CA ASN A 188 -3.99 -15.54 -18.30
C ASN A 188 -2.60 -15.15 -18.79
N LYS A 189 -2.50 -14.40 -19.90
CA LYS A 189 -1.21 -13.87 -20.39
C LYS A 189 -0.56 -12.98 -19.34
N THR A 190 -1.33 -12.06 -18.77
CA THR A 190 -0.86 -11.15 -17.72
C THR A 190 -0.34 -11.93 -16.50
N ILE A 191 -1.06 -12.96 -16.04
CA ILE A 191 -0.63 -13.83 -14.91
C ILE A 191 0.72 -14.49 -15.21
N ILE A 192 0.92 -15.03 -16.42
CA ILE A 192 2.17 -15.68 -16.83
C ILE A 192 3.34 -14.68 -16.84
N GLU A 193 3.12 -13.46 -17.34
CA GLU A 193 4.13 -12.41 -17.34
C GLU A 193 4.52 -11.96 -15.93
N LEU A 194 3.52 -11.79 -15.06
CA LEU A 194 3.75 -11.40 -13.67
C LEU A 194 4.56 -12.43 -12.90
N GLN A 195 4.30 -13.73 -13.09
CA GLN A 195 5.10 -14.76 -12.44
C GLN A 195 6.59 -14.66 -12.80
N LYS A 196 6.92 -14.18 -14.01
CA LYS A 196 8.31 -13.93 -14.43
C LYS A 196 8.88 -12.64 -13.80
N GLU A 197 8.06 -11.63 -13.56
CA GLU A 197 8.49 -10.33 -13.04
C GLU A 197 8.50 -10.19 -11.51
N VAL A 198 7.66 -10.92 -10.78
CA VAL A 198 7.54 -10.78 -9.32
C VAL A 198 8.82 -11.19 -8.58
N HIS A 199 9.69 -11.98 -9.21
CA HIS A 199 10.94 -12.47 -8.62
C HIS A 199 12.19 -11.65 -8.96
N ILE A 200 12.11 -10.64 -9.83
CA ILE A 200 13.29 -9.86 -10.19
C ILE A 200 13.51 -8.70 -9.20
N SER A 201 14.73 -8.56 -8.70
CA SER A 201 15.12 -7.38 -7.92
C SER A 201 15.10 -6.13 -8.81
N TYR A 202 15.02 -4.93 -8.21
CA TYR A 202 15.09 -3.68 -8.99
C TYR A 202 16.42 -3.58 -9.77
N LYS A 203 17.50 -4.12 -9.20
CA LYS A 203 18.79 -4.21 -9.87
C LYS A 203 18.75 -5.13 -11.09
N ASP A 204 18.10 -6.29 -10.97
CA ASP A 204 17.97 -7.23 -12.09
C ASP A 204 17.03 -6.68 -13.17
N PHE A 205 15.97 -5.97 -12.77
CA PHE A 205 15.10 -5.21 -13.67
C PHE A 205 15.88 -4.21 -14.51
N LEU A 206 16.66 -3.33 -13.88
CA LEU A 206 17.50 -2.37 -14.60
C LEU A 206 18.56 -3.08 -15.45
N THR A 207 19.19 -4.13 -14.94
CA THR A 207 20.20 -4.90 -15.67
C THR A 207 19.61 -5.51 -16.94
N LYS A 208 18.39 -6.04 -16.89
CA LYS A 208 17.69 -6.57 -18.05
C LYS A 208 17.45 -5.49 -19.10
N ILE A 209 16.92 -4.33 -18.70
CA ILE A 209 16.72 -3.19 -19.62
C ILE A 209 18.04 -2.72 -20.22
N PHE A 210 19.10 -2.59 -19.42
CA PHE A 210 20.41 -2.19 -19.93
C PHE A 210 21.00 -3.20 -20.90
N ASN A 211 20.76 -4.50 -20.70
CA ASN A 211 21.19 -5.54 -21.63
C ASN A 211 20.38 -5.47 -22.94
N ASP A 212 19.07 -5.33 -22.86
CA ASP A 212 18.17 -5.23 -24.01
C ASP A 212 18.51 -4.00 -24.87
N LEU A 213 18.78 -2.85 -24.24
CA LEU A 213 19.16 -1.58 -24.88
C LEU A 213 20.65 -1.47 -25.25
N LYS A 214 21.45 -2.53 -24.97
CA LYS A 214 22.90 -2.57 -25.19
C LYS A 214 23.63 -1.36 -24.60
N ILE A 215 23.36 -1.06 -23.33
CA ILE A 215 24.01 0.00 -22.57
C ILE A 215 25.30 -0.52 -21.94
N ASP A 216 26.41 0.15 -22.24
CA ASP A 216 27.72 -0.18 -21.73
C ASP A 216 27.81 -0.04 -20.21
N THR A 217 28.53 -0.95 -19.56
CA THR A 217 28.69 -1.01 -18.10
C THR A 217 29.12 0.32 -17.45
N PRO A 218 30.03 1.14 -18.04
CA PRO A 218 30.40 2.43 -17.46
C PRO A 218 29.24 3.43 -17.35
N CYS A 219 28.26 3.36 -18.25
CA CYS A 219 27.11 4.28 -18.24
C CYS A 219 26.05 3.90 -17.21
N ARG A 220 25.93 2.60 -16.88
CA ARG A 220 24.82 2.06 -16.07
C ARG A 220 24.70 2.75 -14.72
N LYS A 221 25.84 2.99 -14.03
CA LYS A 221 25.86 3.70 -12.74
C LYS A 221 25.31 5.13 -12.82
N LYS A 222 25.54 5.84 -13.94
CA LYS A 222 25.02 7.19 -14.13
C LYS A 222 23.50 7.15 -14.29
N PHE A 223 22.99 6.21 -15.09
CA PHE A 223 21.56 5.99 -15.25
C PHE A 223 20.88 5.58 -13.95
N GLU A 224 21.46 4.65 -13.18
CA GLU A 224 20.92 4.23 -11.89
C GLU A 224 20.74 5.43 -10.94
N LYS A 225 21.72 6.32 -10.87
CA LYS A 225 21.63 7.54 -10.06
C LYS A 225 20.57 8.50 -10.59
N SER A 226 20.58 8.78 -11.90
CA SER A 226 19.65 9.74 -12.50
C SER A 226 18.20 9.26 -12.52
N LEU A 227 17.95 7.95 -12.61
CA LEU A 227 16.60 7.37 -12.48
C LEU A 227 16.04 7.57 -11.07
N ILE A 228 16.89 7.56 -10.03
CA ILE A 228 16.48 7.85 -8.65
C ILE A 228 16.08 9.34 -8.49
N ASP A 229 16.76 10.23 -9.20
CA ASP A 229 16.54 11.68 -9.13
C ASP A 229 15.38 12.14 -10.04
N ALA A 230 15.12 11.43 -11.13
CA ALA A 230 14.07 11.76 -12.11
C ALA A 230 12.64 11.43 -11.64
N GLU A 231 12.48 10.95 -10.40
CA GLU A 231 11.19 10.54 -9.82
C GLU A 231 10.39 9.53 -10.66
N ILE A 232 11.08 8.77 -11.52
CA ILE A 232 10.46 7.72 -12.34
C ILE A 232 10.02 6.58 -11.44
N GLU A 233 8.79 6.10 -11.68
CA GLU A 233 8.23 4.99 -10.92
C GLU A 233 9.08 3.72 -11.09
N LYS A 234 9.49 3.12 -9.96
CA LYS A 234 10.23 1.87 -10.01
C LYS A 234 9.41 0.77 -10.66
N PHE A 235 10.08 -0.01 -11.50
CA PHE A 235 9.49 -1.08 -12.30
C PHE A 235 8.52 -0.62 -13.40
N ASP A 236 8.44 0.70 -13.68
CA ASP A 236 7.81 1.19 -14.90
C ASP A 236 8.78 0.97 -16.07
N LYS A 237 8.56 -0.10 -16.83
CA LYS A 237 9.44 -0.48 -17.93
C LYS A 237 9.44 0.55 -19.05
N GLU A 238 8.28 1.08 -19.42
CA GLU A 238 8.15 2.02 -20.54
C GLU A 238 8.81 3.35 -20.20
N ALA A 239 8.49 3.94 -19.04
CA ALA A 239 9.11 5.19 -18.61
C ALA A 239 10.63 5.04 -18.39
N THR A 240 11.09 3.89 -17.87
CA THR A 240 12.51 3.62 -17.70
C THR A 240 13.24 3.54 -19.04
N ILE A 241 12.66 2.87 -20.05
CA ILE A 241 13.24 2.79 -21.39
C ILE A 241 13.30 4.17 -22.03
N ASP A 242 12.19 4.92 -22.01
CA ASP A 242 12.10 6.27 -22.59
C ASP A 242 13.16 7.22 -21.99
N PHE A 243 13.31 7.19 -20.67
CA PHE A 243 14.34 7.96 -19.98
C PHE A 243 15.75 7.58 -20.42
N ILE A 244 16.05 6.28 -20.50
CA ILE A 244 17.38 5.79 -20.89
C ILE A 244 17.70 6.21 -22.32
N GLU A 245 16.77 6.03 -23.25
CA GLU A 245 16.98 6.37 -24.67
C GLU A 245 17.16 7.87 -24.87
N THR A 246 16.30 8.69 -24.25
CA THR A 246 16.38 10.16 -24.31
C THR A 246 17.71 10.70 -23.81
N ASN A 247 18.27 10.06 -22.77
CA ASN A 247 19.49 10.53 -22.12
C ASN A 247 20.77 9.78 -22.51
N LYS A 248 20.68 8.80 -23.41
CA LYS A 248 21.81 7.95 -23.85
C LYS A 248 23.02 8.75 -24.30
N ARG A 249 22.81 9.78 -25.12
CA ARG A 249 23.87 10.67 -25.64
C ARG A 249 24.62 11.47 -24.58
N PHE A 250 24.04 11.66 -23.40
CA PHE A 250 24.64 12.46 -22.32
C PHE A 250 25.41 11.59 -21.34
N PHE A 251 24.91 10.38 -21.07
CA PHE A 251 25.51 9.47 -20.09
C PHE A 251 26.55 8.52 -20.68
N CYS A 252 26.35 8.09 -21.94
CA CYS A 252 27.29 7.30 -22.72
C CYS A 252 28.01 8.20 -23.74
N LYS A 253 29.15 8.74 -23.32
CA LYS A 253 30.17 9.33 -24.18
C LYS A 253 31.41 8.48 -24.11
#